data_AF-A0AAW1QWU5-F1
#
_entry.id   AF-A0AAW1QWU5-F1
#
_cell.length_a   1.000
_cell.length_b   1.000
_cell.length_c   1.000
_cell.angle_alpha   90.00
_cell.angle_beta   90.00
_cell.angle_gamma   90.00
#
_symmetry.space_group_name_H-M   'P 1'
#
loop_
_entity.id
_entity.type
_entity.pdbx_description
1 polymer ?
#
loop_
_entity_poly.entity_id
_entity_poly.type
_entity_poly.pdbx_seq_one_letter_code
_entity_poly.pdbx_strand_id
1 'polypeptide(L)'
;MPPAVREAPPGVSAAAVLCCLAEQAATAGAHRLARSAHQRLQRLRLPPSEQERADLAAVLARAAPRTDAPGLLPVCFCCGAGGDPVPDHGGTTGPRAHTGDACAACGARYVRSFLTFESLPLVEFSLAPGISDAEAEELLREGPQAPPTSARQAGASATCLVDDGDDSLFVQASSQCAGMCGGLNAPLLIWA
;
A
#
# COMPACT_ATOMS: atom_id res chain seq x y z
N MET A 1 4.65 26.16 -6.64
CA MET A 1 6.11 25.86 -6.64
C MET A 1 6.36 24.77 -7.66
N PRO A 2 7.32 24.92 -8.59
CA PRO A 2 7.76 23.80 -9.41
C PRO A 2 8.28 22.69 -8.49
N PRO A 3 8.09 21.40 -8.84
CA PRO A 3 8.65 20.30 -8.05
C PRO A 3 10.16 20.49 -7.98
N ALA A 4 10.72 20.52 -6.78
CA ALA A 4 12.14 20.64 -6.59
C ALA A 4 12.84 19.46 -7.30
N VAL A 5 13.55 19.75 -8.39
CA VAL A 5 14.42 18.77 -9.03
C VAL A 5 15.51 18.43 -8.02
N ARG A 6 15.38 17.28 -7.37
CA ARG A 6 16.36 16.80 -6.40
C ARG A 6 17.63 16.43 -7.15
N GLU A 7 18.65 17.27 -7.03
CA GLU A 7 19.97 16.95 -7.58
C GLU A 7 20.53 15.70 -6.89
N ALA A 8 21.11 14.81 -7.71
CA ALA A 8 21.72 13.60 -7.19
C ALA A 8 22.88 13.97 -6.25
N PRO A 9 23.00 13.31 -5.08
CA PRO A 9 24.11 13.58 -4.17
C PRO A 9 25.45 13.32 -4.88
N PRO A 10 26.44 14.23 -4.73
CA PRO A 10 27.72 14.08 -5.39
C PRO A 10 28.42 12.80 -4.95
N GLY A 11 29.05 12.10 -5.90
CA GLY A 11 29.82 10.88 -5.63
C GLY A 11 28.99 9.58 -5.57
N VAL A 12 27.66 9.63 -5.76
CA VAL A 12 26.82 8.43 -5.79
C VAL A 12 26.54 7.99 -7.22
N SER A 13 26.95 6.78 -7.58
CA SER A 13 26.66 6.20 -8.89
C SER A 13 25.19 5.78 -9.00
N ALA A 14 24.45 6.41 -9.92
CA ALA A 14 23.07 6.04 -10.21
C ALA A 14 22.95 4.58 -10.70
N ALA A 15 23.93 4.09 -11.45
CA ALA A 15 23.96 2.70 -11.91
C ALA A 15 24.10 1.72 -10.73
N ALA A 16 25.01 2.01 -9.78
CA ALA A 16 25.19 1.17 -8.59
C ALA A 16 23.91 1.13 -7.74
N VAL A 17 23.29 2.29 -7.50
CA VAL A 17 22.02 2.38 -6.75
C VAL A 17 20.93 1.56 -7.43
N LEU A 18 20.79 1.66 -8.76
CA LEU A 18 19.78 0.91 -9.50
C LEU A 18 20.05 -0.60 -9.52
N CYS A 19 21.32 -1.03 -9.60
CA CYS A 19 21.69 -2.44 -9.49
C CYS A 19 21.31 -3.00 -8.12
N CYS A 20 21.71 -2.33 -7.04
CA CYS A 20 21.32 -2.74 -5.68
C CYS A 20 19.80 -2.75 -5.52
N LEU A 21 19.10 -1.72 -6.01
CA LEU A 21 17.64 -1.65 -5.93
C LEU A 21 16.97 -2.82 -6.66
N ALA A 22 17.43 -3.16 -7.86
CA ALA A 22 16.86 -4.24 -8.65
C ALA A 22 17.03 -5.60 -7.96
N GLU A 23 18.22 -5.87 -7.43
CA GLU A 23 18.53 -7.10 -6.70
C GLU A 23 17.69 -7.21 -5.42
N GLN A 24 17.67 -6.16 -4.59
CA GLN A 24 16.89 -6.15 -3.35
C GLN A 24 15.39 -6.26 -3.61
N ALA A 25 14.87 -5.56 -4.63
CA ALA A 25 13.47 -5.65 -5.03
C ALA A 25 13.09 -7.07 -5.49
N ALA A 26 13.98 -7.75 -6.23
CA ALA A 26 13.75 -9.13 -6.64
C ALA A 26 13.71 -10.08 -5.43
N THR A 27 14.64 -9.94 -4.49
CA THR A 27 14.68 -10.74 -3.25
C THR A 27 13.46 -10.50 -2.35
N ALA A 28 12.97 -9.27 -2.27
CA ALA A 28 11.79 -8.91 -1.48
C ALA A 28 10.45 -9.33 -2.12
N GLY A 29 10.44 -9.79 -3.38
CA GLY A 29 9.20 -10.07 -4.11
C GLY A 29 8.51 -8.82 -4.69
N ALA A 30 9.24 -7.69 -4.77
CA ALA A 30 8.81 -6.45 -5.43
C ALA A 30 9.16 -6.49 -6.94
N HIS A 31 8.55 -7.41 -7.67
CA HIS A 31 8.84 -7.70 -9.08
C HIS A 31 8.60 -6.52 -10.03
N ARG A 32 7.61 -5.67 -9.78
CA ARG A 32 7.36 -4.44 -10.57
C ARG A 32 8.51 -3.45 -10.41
N LEU A 33 8.97 -3.24 -9.18
CA LEU A 33 10.09 -2.36 -8.87
C LEU A 33 11.39 -2.88 -9.50
N ALA A 34 11.65 -4.19 -9.39
CA ALA A 34 12.81 -4.83 -10.01
C ALA A 34 12.84 -4.61 -11.54
N ARG A 35 11.70 -4.83 -12.22
CA ARG A 35 11.58 -4.57 -13.67
C ARG A 35 11.81 -3.11 -14.03
N SER A 36 11.21 -2.18 -13.28
CA SER A 36 11.37 -0.75 -13.51
C SER A 36 12.83 -0.30 -13.33
N ALA A 37 13.52 -0.83 -12.32
CA ALA A 37 14.94 -0.58 -12.10
C ALA A 37 15.78 -1.10 -13.26
N HIS A 38 15.54 -2.32 -13.74
CA HIS A 38 16.24 -2.86 -14.92
C HIS A 38 15.96 -2.07 -16.21
N GLN A 39 14.73 -1.58 -16.43
CA GLN A 39 14.41 -0.71 -17.56
C GLN A 39 15.18 0.62 -17.51
N ARG A 40 15.45 1.15 -16.31
CA ARG A 40 16.29 2.34 -16.12
C ARG A 40 17.77 2.04 -16.33
N LEU A 41 18.26 0.90 -15.85
CA LEU A 41 19.65 0.46 -16.05
C LEU A 41 20.02 0.36 -17.54
N GLN A 42 19.10 -0.08 -18.39
CA GLN A 42 19.30 -0.14 -19.85
C GLN A 42 19.59 1.22 -20.51
N ARG A 43 19.32 2.34 -19.83
CA ARG A 43 19.61 3.69 -20.32
C ARG A 43 20.98 4.22 -19.88
N LEU A 44 21.69 3.47 -19.03
CA LEU A 44 22.99 3.82 -18.49
C LEU A 44 24.07 2.95 -19.11
N ARG A 45 25.33 3.40 -19.04
CA ARG A 45 26.49 2.62 -19.45
C ARG A 45 27.11 1.98 -18.21
N LEU A 46 27.05 0.65 -18.15
CA LEU A 46 27.73 -0.12 -17.12
C LEU A 46 29.09 -0.63 -17.61
N PRO A 47 30.03 -0.94 -16.71
CA PRO A 47 31.20 -1.76 -17.03
C PRO A 47 30.79 -3.10 -17.68
N PRO A 48 31.60 -3.68 -18.58
CA PRO A 48 31.21 -4.88 -19.35
C PRO A 48 30.76 -6.07 -18.49
N SER A 49 31.46 -6.33 -17.39
CA SER A 49 31.13 -7.41 -16.45
C SER A 49 29.80 -7.21 -15.73
N GLU A 50 29.43 -5.96 -15.44
CA GLU A 50 28.15 -5.63 -14.81
C GLU A 50 27.02 -5.59 -15.82
N GLN A 51 27.31 -5.18 -17.06
CA GLN A 51 26.35 -5.11 -18.15
C GLN A 51 25.77 -6.50 -18.47
N GLU A 52 26.62 -7.51 -18.65
CA GLU A 52 26.18 -8.89 -18.91
C GLU A 52 25.28 -9.43 -17.79
N ARG A 53 25.67 -9.18 -16.53
CA ARG A 53 24.91 -9.56 -15.34
C ARG A 53 23.56 -8.85 -15.27
N ALA A 54 23.54 -7.55 -15.52
CA ALA A 54 22.33 -6.73 -15.53
C ALA A 54 21.36 -7.12 -16.66
N ASP A 55 21.88 -7.48 -17.83
CA ASP A 55 21.09 -7.90 -18.98
C ASP A 55 20.42 -9.26 -18.74
N LEU A 56 21.15 -10.22 -18.18
CA LEU A 56 20.57 -11.51 -17.75
C LEU A 56 19.50 -11.30 -16.69
N ALA A 57 19.78 -10.51 -15.65
CA ALA A 57 18.81 -10.19 -14.59
C ALA A 57 17.55 -9.49 -15.15
N ALA A 58 17.70 -8.62 -16.15
CA ALA A 58 16.58 -7.97 -16.82
C ALA A 58 15.69 -8.98 -17.58
N VAL A 59 16.28 -10.02 -18.18
CA VAL A 59 15.50 -11.12 -18.80
C VAL A 59 14.72 -11.89 -17.73
N LEU A 60 15.36 -12.25 -16.62
CA LEU A 60 14.72 -12.96 -15.52
C LEU A 60 13.59 -12.14 -14.88
N ALA A 61 13.79 -10.84 -14.69
CA ALA A 61 12.77 -9.93 -14.15
C ALA A 61 11.51 -9.85 -15.04
N ARG A 62 11.66 -10.02 -16.37
CA ARG A 62 10.52 -10.10 -17.31
C ARG A 62 9.74 -11.41 -17.20
N ALA A 63 10.41 -12.50 -16.82
CA ALA A 63 9.76 -13.80 -16.60
C ALA A 63 9.08 -13.90 -15.22
N ALA A 64 9.46 -13.06 -14.25
CA ALA A 64 8.86 -13.02 -12.93
C ALA A 64 7.36 -12.61 -12.94
N PRO A 65 6.57 -12.95 -11.89
CA PRO A 65 5.17 -12.56 -11.78
C PRO A 65 4.92 -11.06 -11.99
N ARG A 66 3.77 -10.71 -12.58
CA ARG A 66 3.42 -9.29 -12.86
C ARG A 66 2.98 -8.52 -11.62
N THR A 67 2.53 -9.23 -10.60
CA THR A 67 2.11 -8.69 -9.30
C THR A 67 3.23 -8.84 -8.29
N ASP A 68 3.33 -7.89 -7.37
CA ASP A 68 4.26 -7.99 -6.24
C ASP A 68 3.70 -8.92 -5.15
N ALA A 69 4.53 -9.28 -4.17
CA ALA A 69 4.09 -10.10 -3.05
C ALA A 69 2.97 -9.39 -2.26
N PRO A 70 1.96 -10.14 -1.76
CA PRO A 70 0.76 -9.54 -1.16
C PRO A 70 1.05 -8.67 0.07
N GLY A 71 2.10 -8.98 0.83
CA GLY A 71 2.51 -8.18 2.00
C GLY A 71 3.15 -6.82 1.66
N LEU A 72 3.50 -6.58 0.39
CA LEU A 72 4.03 -5.30 -0.08
C LEU A 72 2.94 -4.35 -0.57
N LEU A 73 1.75 -4.88 -0.86
CA LEU A 73 0.65 -4.10 -1.43
C LEU A 73 -0.07 -3.34 -0.32
N PRO A 74 -0.18 -2.00 -0.40
CA PRO A 74 -0.89 -1.25 0.61
C PRO A 74 -2.40 -1.48 0.51
N VAL A 75 -3.06 -1.58 1.66
CA VAL A 75 -4.52 -1.58 1.76
C VAL A 75 -5.00 -0.14 1.83
N CYS A 76 -5.99 0.23 1.01
CA CYS A 76 -6.64 1.52 1.14
C CYS A 76 -7.66 1.51 2.27
N PHE A 77 -7.43 2.31 3.31
CA PHE A 77 -8.38 2.44 4.44
C PHE A 77 -9.67 3.19 4.10
N CYS A 78 -9.72 3.88 2.96
CA CYS A 78 -10.94 4.58 2.51
C CYS A 78 -11.93 3.64 1.80
N CYS A 79 -11.46 2.74 0.91
CA CYS A 79 -12.32 1.89 0.09
C CYS A 79 -12.09 0.38 0.27
N GLY A 80 -11.13 -0.03 1.10
CA GLY A 80 -10.77 -1.43 1.32
C GLY A 80 -10.06 -2.10 0.14
N ALA A 81 -9.86 -1.40 -0.98
CA ALA A 81 -9.16 -1.95 -2.13
C ALA A 81 -7.67 -2.16 -1.81
N GLY A 82 -7.19 -3.38 -2.03
CA GLY A 82 -5.77 -3.70 -2.09
C GLY A 82 -5.26 -3.53 -3.51
N GLY A 83 -4.07 -2.97 -3.67
CA GLY A 83 -3.47 -2.84 -4.99
C GLY A 83 -2.22 -2.00 -4.99
N ASP A 84 -1.48 -2.07 -6.10
CA ASP A 84 -0.30 -1.25 -6.31
C ASP A 84 -0.70 0.25 -6.33
N PRO A 85 0.04 1.13 -5.64
CA PRO A 85 -0.18 2.56 -5.75
C PRO A 85 0.01 3.00 -7.20
N VAL A 86 -0.73 4.02 -7.61
CA VAL A 86 -0.67 4.50 -8.99
C VAL A 86 0.72 5.05 -9.28
N PRO A 87 1.42 4.55 -10.32
CA PRO A 87 2.66 5.16 -10.76
C PRO A 87 2.35 6.53 -11.36
N ASP A 88 2.65 7.56 -10.57
CA ASP A 88 2.81 8.96 -10.96
C ASP A 88 1.93 9.41 -12.14
N HIS A 89 0.62 9.46 -11.92
CA HIS A 89 -0.23 10.29 -12.77
C HIS A 89 -0.04 11.74 -12.31
N GLY A 90 0.93 12.41 -12.93
CA GLY A 90 1.03 13.86 -12.88
C GLY A 90 -0.33 14.45 -13.28
N GLY A 91 -1.01 15.12 -12.36
CA GLY A 91 -2.36 15.56 -12.66
C GLY A 91 -3.23 16.08 -11.52
N THR A 92 -2.67 16.62 -10.44
CA THR A 92 -3.40 17.62 -9.65
C THR A 92 -2.55 18.88 -9.60
N THR A 93 -2.75 19.75 -10.59
CA THR A 93 -2.30 21.14 -10.54
C THR A 93 -3.09 21.84 -9.43
N GLY A 94 -2.59 21.72 -8.20
CA GLY A 94 -3.09 22.36 -6.99
C GLY A 94 -2.02 22.31 -5.90
N PRO A 95 -2.23 22.95 -4.73
CA PRO A 95 -1.27 22.95 -3.63
C PRO A 95 -0.96 21.55 -3.06
N ARG A 96 -1.68 20.51 -3.50
CA ARG A 96 -1.56 19.09 -3.16
C ARG A 96 -1.09 18.24 -4.36
N ALA A 97 -0.07 18.70 -5.08
CA ALA A 97 0.60 17.90 -6.11
C ALA A 97 1.37 16.76 -5.41
N HIS A 98 0.91 15.52 -5.56
CA HIS A 98 1.54 14.36 -4.93
C HIS A 98 1.97 13.34 -5.97
N THR A 99 3.22 12.93 -5.86
CA THR A 99 3.91 12.02 -6.77
C THR A 99 3.64 10.58 -6.33
N GLY A 100 2.75 9.87 -7.02
CA GLY A 100 2.68 8.41 -7.04
C GLY A 100 2.31 7.60 -5.78
N ASP A 101 1.90 8.20 -4.64
CA ASP A 101 1.51 7.45 -3.42
C ASP A 101 0.01 7.62 -3.09
N ALA A 102 -0.84 7.17 -4.01
CA ALA A 102 -2.30 7.21 -3.87
C ALA A 102 -2.97 5.93 -4.39
N CYS A 103 -4.15 5.64 -3.83
CA CYS A 103 -4.97 4.50 -4.22
C CYS A 103 -5.50 4.68 -5.65
N ALA A 104 -5.33 3.65 -6.49
CA ALA A 104 -5.81 3.66 -7.87
C ALA A 104 -7.34 3.67 -7.99
N ALA A 105 -8.06 3.17 -6.98
CA ALA A 105 -9.51 3.04 -7.03
C ALA A 105 -10.25 4.32 -6.60
N CYS A 106 -9.82 4.94 -5.49
CA CYS A 106 -10.52 6.10 -4.90
C CYS A 106 -9.68 7.38 -4.87
N GLY A 107 -8.40 7.33 -5.24
CA GLY A 107 -7.50 8.49 -5.19
C GLY A 107 -7.06 8.90 -3.78
N ALA A 108 -7.48 8.19 -2.72
CA ALA A 108 -7.05 8.48 -1.36
C ALA A 108 -5.53 8.32 -1.22
N ARG A 109 -4.90 9.26 -0.51
CA ARG A 109 -3.45 9.26 -0.26
C ARG A 109 -3.07 8.15 0.72
N TYR A 110 -1.93 7.50 0.50
CA TYR A 110 -1.31 6.68 1.53
C TYR A 110 -0.47 7.59 2.43
N VAL A 111 -0.83 7.69 3.71
CA VAL A 111 0.02 8.35 4.71
C VAL A 111 0.78 7.26 5.43
N ARG A 112 2.12 7.31 5.42
CA ARG A 112 2.96 6.29 6.04
C ARG A 112 3.53 6.76 7.39
N SER A 113 3.68 5.83 8.31
CA SER A 113 4.43 6.07 9.55
C SER A 113 5.90 6.35 9.24
N PHE A 114 6.47 7.39 9.83
CA PHE A 114 7.91 7.68 9.69
C PHE A 114 8.81 6.67 10.41
N LEU A 115 8.25 5.86 11.32
CA LEU A 115 8.99 4.85 12.07
C LEU A 115 8.86 3.47 11.42
N THR A 116 7.64 3.05 11.07
CA THR A 116 7.37 1.68 10.58
C THR A 116 7.20 1.59 9.07
N PHE A 117 7.02 2.72 8.37
CA PHE A 117 6.71 2.80 6.93
C PHE A 117 5.41 2.11 6.49
N GLU A 118 4.60 1.65 7.45
CA GLU A 118 3.26 1.12 7.23
C GLU A 118 2.27 2.22 6.88
N SER A 119 1.24 1.87 6.10
CA SER A 119 0.15 2.79 5.79
C SER A 119 -0.70 3.01 7.04
N LEU A 120 -0.89 4.25 7.44
CA LEU A 120 -1.71 4.64 8.58
C LEU A 120 -3.20 4.67 8.19
N PRO A 121 -4.10 4.23 9.08
CA PRO A 121 -5.55 4.27 8.87
C PRO A 121 -6.12 5.68 9.03
N LEU A 122 -5.60 6.64 8.27
CA LEU A 122 -6.05 8.02 8.29
C LEU A 122 -7.03 8.26 7.15
N VAL A 123 -8.25 8.65 7.52
CA VAL A 123 -9.31 9.04 6.58
C VAL A 123 -9.63 10.52 6.81
N GLU A 124 -9.66 11.31 5.73
CA GLU A 124 -10.07 12.73 5.79
C GLU A 124 -11.60 12.77 5.78
N PHE A 125 -12.19 13.45 6.76
CA PHE A 125 -13.63 13.68 6.82
C PHE A 125 -13.93 15.13 6.44
N SER A 126 -15.00 15.31 5.67
CA SER A 126 -15.57 16.64 5.39
C SER A 126 -16.86 16.81 6.19
N LEU A 127 -17.05 18.00 6.78
CA LEU A 127 -18.31 18.33 7.43
C LEU A 127 -19.47 18.24 6.43
N ALA A 128 -20.61 17.73 6.88
CA ALA A 128 -21.81 17.71 6.07
C ALA A 128 -22.26 19.16 5.78
N PRO A 129 -22.86 19.42 4.61
CA PRO A 129 -23.35 20.75 4.28
C PRO A 129 -24.39 21.19 5.32
N GLY A 130 -24.20 22.37 5.89
CA GLY A 130 -25.08 22.93 6.92
C GLY A 130 -24.59 22.78 8.36
N ILE A 131 -23.53 22.00 8.60
CA ILE A 131 -22.87 21.93 9.91
C ILE A 131 -21.80 23.01 9.97
N SER A 132 -21.86 23.87 10.98
CA SER A 132 -20.82 24.86 11.24
C SER A 132 -19.62 24.25 11.97
N ASP A 133 -18.42 24.84 11.86
CA ASP A 133 -17.23 24.36 12.57
C ASP A 133 -17.45 24.28 14.10
N ALA A 134 -18.17 25.25 14.67
CA ALA A 134 -18.49 25.28 16.09
C ALA A 134 -19.43 24.14 16.51
N GLU A 135 -20.44 23.85 15.69
CA GLU A 135 -21.35 22.73 15.90
C GLU A 135 -20.63 21.39 15.74
N ALA A 136 -19.74 21.27 14.76
CA ALA A 136 -18.92 20.07 14.57
C ALA A 136 -18.02 19.79 15.78
N GLU A 137 -17.40 20.82 16.36
CA GLU A 137 -16.62 20.67 17.59
C GLU A 137 -17.45 20.17 18.77
N GLU A 138 -18.69 20.65 18.89
CA GLU A 138 -19.60 20.21 19.96
C GLU A 138 -20.00 18.74 19.78
N LEU A 139 -20.37 18.34 18.56
CA LEU A 139 -20.67 16.95 18.20
C LEU A 139 -19.48 16.01 18.47
N LEU A 140 -18.24 16.47 18.26
CA LEU A 140 -17.04 15.68 18.57
C LEU A 140 -16.83 15.48 20.08
N ARG A 141 -17.29 16.39 20.95
CA ARG A 141 -17.17 16.26 22.41
C ARG A 141 -18.19 15.29 23.01
N GLU A 142 -19.34 15.11 22.37
CA GLU A 142 -20.45 14.28 22.88
C GLU A 142 -20.13 12.78 22.93
N GLY A 143 -19.07 12.33 22.26
CA GLY A 143 -18.65 10.91 22.24
C GLY A 143 -19.60 10.01 21.44
N PRO A 144 -19.23 8.73 21.21
CA PRO A 144 -20.06 7.82 20.45
C PRO A 144 -21.37 7.52 21.19
N GLN A 145 -22.50 7.91 20.61
CA GLN A 145 -23.81 7.52 21.13
C GLN A 145 -24.01 6.02 20.91
N ALA A 146 -24.48 5.31 21.95
CA ALA A 146 -24.78 3.89 21.87
C ALA A 146 -25.75 3.62 20.70
N PRO A 147 -25.53 2.54 19.92
CA PRO A 147 -26.40 2.25 18.78
C PRO A 147 -27.86 2.10 19.26
N PRO A 148 -28.84 2.63 18.52
CA PRO A 148 -30.24 2.52 18.90
C PRO A 148 -30.62 1.05 18.97
N THR A 149 -31.08 0.61 20.15
CA THR A 149 -31.56 -0.74 20.42
C THR A 149 -32.92 -0.97 19.76
N SER A 150 -32.96 -1.09 18.43
CA SER A 150 -34.11 -1.64 17.73
C SER A 150 -33.84 -3.10 17.39
N ALA A 151 -34.42 -4.00 18.20
CA ALA A 151 -34.44 -5.42 17.93
C ALA A 151 -35.15 -5.73 16.59
N ARG A 152 -34.42 -6.32 15.63
CA ARG A 152 -34.92 -7.34 14.68
C ARG A 152 -33.78 -8.03 13.92
N GLN A 153 -33.56 -9.28 14.31
CA GLN A 153 -33.11 -10.46 13.53
C GLN A 153 -31.96 -10.32 12.52
N ALA A 154 -30.80 -10.83 12.97
CA ALA A 154 -29.90 -11.80 12.32
C ALA A 154 -29.35 -11.48 10.92
N GLY A 155 -28.13 -10.95 10.92
CA GLY A 155 -27.21 -10.95 9.77
C GLY A 155 -25.98 -10.10 10.06
N ALA A 156 -24.91 -10.72 10.56
CA ALA A 156 -23.56 -10.18 10.78
C ALA A 156 -23.49 -8.86 11.61
N SER A 157 -23.51 -8.99 12.93
CA SER A 157 -23.08 -7.90 13.82
C SER A 157 -21.57 -7.76 13.77
N ALA A 158 -21.08 -6.66 13.19
CA ALA A 158 -19.82 -6.07 13.59
C ALA A 158 -20.03 -5.50 15.01
N THR A 159 -19.77 -6.32 16.02
CA THR A 159 -19.78 -5.87 17.41
C THR A 159 -18.46 -5.15 17.66
N CYS A 160 -18.50 -3.82 17.78
CA CYS A 160 -17.42 -3.07 18.41
C CYS A 160 -17.49 -3.34 19.92
N LEU A 161 -16.82 -4.40 20.38
CA LEU A 161 -16.50 -4.55 21.78
C LEU A 161 -15.42 -3.51 22.09
N VAL A 162 -15.82 -2.41 22.73
CA VAL A 162 -14.90 -1.55 23.47
C VAL A 162 -14.60 -2.28 24.78
N ASP A 163 -13.40 -2.83 24.89
CA ASP A 163 -12.87 -3.35 26.15
C ASP A 163 -12.18 -2.18 26.86
N ASP A 164 -12.73 -1.75 28.00
CA ASP A 164 -12.22 -0.66 28.84
C ASP A 164 -11.01 -1.13 29.70
N GLY A 165 -9.97 -1.65 29.04
CA GLY A 165 -8.76 -2.07 29.74
C GLY A 165 -7.65 -2.53 28.80
N ASP A 166 -6.48 -1.87 28.93
CA ASP A 166 -5.22 -2.08 28.22
C ASP A 166 -5.08 -1.37 26.85
N ASP A 167 -4.12 -0.43 26.81
CA ASP A 167 -3.64 0.32 25.64
C ASP A 167 -2.99 -0.62 24.60
N SER A 168 -3.78 -1.44 23.94
CA SER A 168 -3.36 -2.21 22.76
C SER A 168 -4.37 -2.07 21.62
N LEU A 169 -4.05 -1.18 20.69
CA LEU A 169 -4.85 -0.87 19.51
C LEU A 169 -4.70 -2.01 18.48
N PHE A 170 -5.35 -3.15 18.73
CA PHE A 170 -5.37 -4.29 17.82
C PHE A 170 -6.58 -4.20 16.88
N VAL A 171 -6.34 -3.77 15.63
CA VAL A 171 -7.34 -3.90 14.56
C VAL A 171 -7.29 -5.32 14.02
N GLN A 172 -8.17 -6.20 14.50
CA GLN A 172 -8.36 -7.50 13.86
C GLN A 172 -9.15 -7.34 12.55
N ALA A 173 -8.43 -7.29 11.43
CA ALA A 173 -9.02 -7.48 10.11
C ALA A 173 -9.56 -8.92 10.01
N SER A 174 -10.87 -9.07 10.14
CA SER A 174 -11.54 -10.36 9.97
C SER A 174 -11.54 -10.73 8.48
N SER A 175 -10.56 -11.52 8.06
CA SER A 175 -10.59 -12.20 6.77
C SER A 175 -11.61 -13.33 6.81
N GLN A 176 -12.79 -13.12 6.25
CA GLN A 176 -13.72 -14.20 5.90
C GLN A 176 -14.00 -14.16 4.39
N CYS A 177 -13.09 -14.78 3.65
CA CYS A 177 -13.43 -15.41 2.38
C CYS A 177 -13.78 -16.86 2.68
N ALA A 178 -15.07 -17.18 2.78
CA ALA A 178 -15.56 -18.54 2.79
C ALA A 178 -16.74 -18.68 1.83
N GLY A 179 -16.53 -19.47 0.78
CA GLY A 179 -17.61 -20.13 0.03
C GLY A 179 -17.59 -19.88 -1.46
N MET A 180 -16.79 -20.65 -2.21
CA MET A 180 -17.22 -21.37 -3.43
C MET A 180 -16.00 -22.02 -4.13
N CYS A 181 -15.52 -23.16 -3.62
CA CYS A 181 -14.85 -24.16 -4.45
C CYS A 181 -15.14 -25.54 -3.85
N GLY A 182 -15.90 -26.36 -4.57
CA GLY A 182 -16.14 -27.74 -4.19
C GLY A 182 -14.94 -28.64 -4.49
N GLY A 183 -14.87 -29.75 -3.75
CA GLY A 183 -14.34 -31.04 -4.19
C GLY A 183 -12.88 -31.10 -4.60
N LEU A 184 -12.03 -31.71 -3.77
CA LEU A 184 -11.64 -33.12 -3.93
C LEU A 184 -10.62 -33.49 -2.85
N ASN A 185 -10.86 -34.65 -2.28
CA ASN A 185 -10.16 -35.24 -1.15
C ASN A 185 -8.98 -36.07 -1.67
N ALA A 186 -7.74 -35.79 -1.23
CA ALA A 186 -6.65 -36.77 -1.21
C ALA A 186 -5.46 -36.30 -0.34
N PRO A 187 -4.78 -37.22 0.38
CA PRO A 187 -3.94 -36.92 1.54
C PRO A 187 -2.45 -36.65 1.22
N LEU A 188 -1.85 -35.91 2.14
CA LEU A 188 -0.41 -35.67 2.29
C LEU A 188 0.36 -36.97 2.55
N LEU A 189 1.42 -37.21 1.78
CA LEU A 189 2.51 -38.10 2.15
C LEU A 189 3.78 -37.25 2.36
N ILE A 190 4.27 -37.31 3.59
CA ILE A 190 5.48 -36.71 4.13
C ILE A 190 6.62 -37.71 3.93
N TRP A 191 7.72 -37.27 3.30
CA TRP A 191 9.08 -37.81 3.42
C TRP A 191 10.00 -36.57 3.32
N ALA A 192 10.99 -36.30 4.16
CA ALA A 192 11.51 -36.91 5.37
C ALA A 192 12.14 -35.78 6.21
#